data_AF-A0A378BBS9-F1
#
_entry.id   AF-A0A378BBS9-F1
#
_cell.length_a   1.000
_cell.length_b   1.000
_cell.length_c   1.000
_cell.angle_alpha   90.00
_cell.angle_beta   90.00
_cell.angle_gamma   90.00
#
_symmetry.space_group_name_H-M   'P 1'
#
loop_
_entity.id
_entity.type
_entity.pdbx_description
1 polymer ?
#
loop_
_entity_poly.entity_id
_entity_poly.type
_entity_poly.pdbx_seq_one_letter_code
_entity_poly.pdbx_strand_id
1 'polypeptide(L)'
;MIDSPEAAVQHPDVDLVVIASPNATHAPLARLALNAGKHVVVDKPFTLDMQEARELIALAEEKTASCFPSSITAAGTATISGSVR
;
A
#
# COMPACT_ATOMS: atom_id res chain seq x y z
N MET A 1 4.47 -9.16 20.21
CA MET A 1 3.12 -9.41 19.67
C MET A 1 2.73 -8.18 18.88
N ILE A 2 2.24 -8.34 17.66
CA ILE A 2 1.63 -7.25 16.89
C ILE A 2 0.14 -7.32 17.21
N ASP A 3 -0.36 -6.32 17.93
CA ASP A 3 -1.74 -6.24 18.40
C ASP A 3 -2.56 -5.15 17.70
N SER A 4 -1.90 -4.33 16.88
CA SER A 4 -2.46 -3.18 16.19
C SER A 4 -1.83 -2.99 14.80
N PRO A 5 -2.58 -2.44 13.82
CA PRO A 5 -2.04 -2.14 12.48
C PRO A 5 -0.82 -1.20 12.52
N GLU A 6 -0.83 -0.22 13.42
CA GLU A 6 0.25 0.74 13.59
C GLU A 6 1.53 0.06 14.06
N ALA A 7 1.42 -0.89 15.01
CA ALA A 7 2.53 -1.69 15.47
C ALA A 7 3.10 -2.59 14.35
N ALA A 8 2.25 -3.07 13.43
CA ALA A 8 2.69 -3.85 12.27
C ALA A 8 3.53 -3.00 11.31
N VAL A 9 3.07 -1.78 11.03
CA VAL A 9 3.73 -0.84 10.11
C VAL A 9 5.09 -0.38 10.64
N GLN A 10 5.21 -0.16 11.95
CA GLN A 10 6.45 0.29 12.58
C GLN A 10 7.42 -0.84 12.92
N HIS A 11 7.04 -2.10 12.66
CA HIS A 11 7.87 -3.23 13.01
C HIS A 11 9.16 -3.26 12.17
N PRO A 12 10.34 -3.39 12.78
CA PRO A 12 11.61 -3.33 12.06
C PRO A 12 11.75 -4.45 11.03
N ASP A 13 11.26 -5.65 11.34
CA ASP A 13 11.37 -6.85 10.49
C ASP A 13 10.28 -6.98 9.40
N VAL A 14 9.42 -5.97 9.23
CA VAL A 14 8.34 -6.01 8.22
C VAL A 14 8.74 -5.15 7.03
N ASP A 15 8.82 -5.73 5.83
CA ASP A 15 9.16 -5.00 4.61
C ASP A 15 7.94 -4.63 3.75
N LEU A 16 6.85 -5.40 3.89
CA LEU A 16 5.62 -5.29 3.11
C LEU A 16 4.39 -5.36 4.03
N VAL A 17 3.46 -4.43 3.85
CA VAL A 17 2.19 -4.35 4.58
C VAL A 17 1.03 -4.58 3.62
N VAL A 18 0.21 -5.59 3.90
CA VAL A 18 -1.02 -5.87 3.15
C VAL A 18 -2.22 -5.35 3.94
N ILE A 19 -2.95 -4.40 3.38
CA ILE A 19 -4.10 -3.75 4.02
C ILE A 19 -5.37 -4.38 3.47
N ALA A 20 -5.97 -5.28 4.24
CA ALA A 20 -7.27 -5.91 3.95
C ALA A 20 -8.35 -5.50 4.98
N SER A 21 -8.22 -4.29 5.52
CA SER A 21 -9.12 -3.71 6.51
C SER A 21 -10.36 -3.07 5.82
N PRO A 22 -11.34 -2.49 6.55
CA PRO A 22 -12.47 -1.82 5.90
C PRO A 22 -12.02 -0.64 5.03
N ASN A 23 -12.72 -0.39 3.92
CA ASN A 23 -12.34 0.59 2.88
C ASN A 23 -11.95 1.98 3.42
N ALA A 24 -12.62 2.47 4.45
CA ALA A 24 -12.35 3.78 5.06
C ALA A 24 -10.96 3.86 5.72
N THR A 25 -10.34 2.72 6.03
CA THR A 25 -9.03 2.63 6.69
C THR A 25 -7.88 2.38 5.70
N HIS A 26 -8.17 2.12 4.43
CA HIS A 26 -7.16 1.85 3.41
C HIS A 26 -6.19 3.02 3.22
N ALA A 27 -6.71 4.20 2.92
CA ALA A 27 -5.89 5.39 2.69
C ALA A 27 -5.03 5.80 3.88
N PRO A 28 -5.56 5.91 5.12
CA PRO A 28 -4.74 6.31 6.27
C PRO A 28 -3.66 5.27 6.60
N LEU A 29 -3.96 3.97 6.52
CA LEU A 29 -2.97 2.91 6.79
C LEU A 29 -1.91 2.81 5.69
N ALA A 30 -2.30 2.97 4.42
CA ALA A 30 -1.36 2.95 3.30
C ALA A 30 -0.39 4.13 3.39
N ARG A 31 -0.90 5.32 3.72
CA ARG A 31 -0.06 6.51 3.96
C ARG A 31 0.92 6.29 5.11
N LEU A 32 0.47 5.69 6.20
CA LEU A 32 1.34 5.38 7.35
C LEU A 32 2.47 4.42 6.94
N ALA A 33 2.13 3.37 6.21
CA ALA A 33 3.10 2.36 5.77
C ALA A 33 4.11 2.89 4.75
N LEU A 34 3.67 3.69 3.77
CA LEU A 34 4.57 4.36 2.83
C LEU A 34 5.50 5.35 3.54
N ASN A 35 4.99 6.10 4.52
CA ASN A 35 5.82 7.02 5.30
C ASN A 35 6.85 6.31 6.17
N ALA A 36 6.56 5.09 6.62
CA ALA A 36 7.50 4.21 7.32
C ALA A 36 8.52 3.55 6.36
N GLY A 37 8.45 3.84 5.05
CA GLY A 37 9.33 3.28 4.04
C GLY A 37 9.04 1.81 3.71
N LYS A 38 7.81 1.34 4.00
CA LYS A 38 7.39 -0.03 3.75
C LYS A 38 6.65 -0.13 2.42
N HIS A 39 6.76 -1.27 1.75
CA HIS A 39 5.92 -1.56 0.59
C HIS A 39 4.48 -1.80 1.04
N VAL A 40 3.52 -1.43 0.22
CA VAL A 40 2.09 -1.51 0.56
C VAL A 40 1.31 -2.18 -0.56
N VAL A 41 0.47 -3.14 -0.19
CA VAL A 41 -0.58 -3.70 -1.06
C VAL A 41 -1.92 -3.45 -0.39
N VAL A 42 -2.85 -2.81 -1.10
CA VAL A 42 -4.16 -2.43 -0.54
C VAL A 42 -5.26 -3.23 -1.22
N ASP A 43 -6.13 -3.84 -0.43
CA ASP A 43 -7.26 -4.62 -0.94
C ASP A 43 -8.28 -3.73 -1.67
N LYS A 44 -9.09 -4.33 -2.54
CA LYS A 44 -10.09 -3.59 -3.31
C LYS A 44 -11.32 -3.26 -2.45
N PRO A 45 -11.95 -2.09 -2.64
CA PRO A 45 -11.51 -0.96 -3.45
C PRO A 45 -10.30 -0.23 -2.83
N PHE A 46 -9.31 0.11 -3.67
CA PHE A 46 -8.03 0.73 -3.27
C PHE A 46 -8.23 1.96 -2.37
N THR A 47 -9.10 2.86 -2.78
CA THR A 47 -9.60 3.99 -2.00
C THR A 47 -11.05 4.24 -2.42
N LEU A 48 -11.78 5.01 -1.61
CA LEU A 48 -13.12 5.46 -1.96
C LEU A 48 -13.08 6.72 -2.86
N ASP A 49 -11.93 7.41 -2.89
CA ASP A 49 -11.69 8.60 -3.70
C ASP A 49 -10.46 8.43 -4.62
N MET A 50 -10.63 8.80 -5.89
CA MET A 50 -9.56 8.82 -6.88
C MET A 50 -8.46 9.84 -6.55
N GLN A 51 -8.78 10.93 -5.83
CA GLN A 51 -7.79 11.90 -5.38
C GLN A 51 -6.84 11.26 -4.35
N GLU A 52 -7.39 10.56 -3.36
CA GLU A 52 -6.59 9.82 -2.38
C GLU A 52 -5.71 8.75 -3.04
N ALA A 53 -6.23 8.06 -4.06
CA ALA A 53 -5.44 7.09 -4.80
C ALA A 53 -4.20 7.71 -5.45
N ARG A 54 -4.36 8.88 -6.08
CA ARG A 54 -3.25 9.61 -6.73
C ARG A 54 -2.22 10.09 -5.72
N GLU A 55 -2.68 10.58 -4.57
CA GLU A 55 -1.79 11.02 -3.50
C GLU A 55 -0.93 9.87 -2.95
N LEU A 56 -1.53 8.68 -2.78
CA LEU A 56 -0.79 7.50 -2.31
C LEU A 56 0.24 7.01 -3.33
N ILE A 57 -0.10 7.06 -4.63
CA ILE A 57 0.85 6.69 -5.69
C ILE A 57 2.01 7.69 -5.72
N ALA A 58 1.73 8.99 -5.70
CA ALA A 58 2.77 10.02 -5.66
C ALA A 58 3.67 9.88 -4.41
N LEU A 59 3.07 9.56 -3.26
CA LEU A 59 3.81 9.32 -2.03
C LEU A 59 4.71 8.09 -2.13
N ALA A 60 4.26 7.03 -2.78
CA ALA A 60 5.07 5.83 -3.00
C ALA A 60 6.29 6.13 -3.88
N GLU A 61 6.08 6.85 -4.98
CA GLU A 61 7.15 7.30 -5.88
C GLU A 61 8.19 8.18 -5.15
N GLU A 62 7.74 9.08 -4.28
CA GLU A 62 8.63 9.92 -3.46
C GLU A 62 9.45 9.08 -2.46
N LYS A 63 8.84 8.06 -1.85
CA LYS A 63 9.43 7.31 -0.72
C LYS A 63 10.34 6.15 -1.11
N THR A 64 10.64 5.94 -2.40
CA THR A 64 11.31 4.71 -2.90
C THR A 64 10.56 3.44 -2.43
N ALA A 65 9.27 3.57 -2.13
CA ALA A 65 8.40 2.49 -1.70
C ALA A 65 7.39 2.20 -2.82
N SER A 66 6.75 1.04 -2.81
CA SER A 66 5.79 0.67 -3.86
C SER A 66 4.40 0.49 -3.25
N CYS A 67 3.39 1.09 -3.87
CA CYS A 67 1.99 0.97 -3.47
C CYS A 67 1.19 0.33 -4.61
N PHE A 68 0.56 -0.82 -4.34
CA PHE A 68 -0.18 -1.58 -5.36
C PHE A 68 -1.64 -1.81 -4.96
N PRO A 69 -2.62 -1.58 -5.86
CA PRO A 69 -3.98 -2.05 -5.67
C PRO A 69 -4.10 -3.56 -5.91
N SER A 70 -4.91 -4.26 -5.09
CA SER A 70 -5.10 -5.73 -5.11
C SER A 70 -5.88 -6.29 -6.32
N SER A 71 -5.97 -5.59 -7.46
CA SER A 71 -6.68 -6.14 -8.63
C SER A 71 -5.83 -7.16 -9.41
N ILE A 72 -5.99 -8.44 -9.08
CA ILE A 72 -5.73 -9.57 -10.00
C ILE A 72 -7.01 -9.87 -10.78
N THR A 73 -7.25 -9.16 -11.89
CA THR A 73 -8.30 -9.54 -12.86
C THR A 73 -7.67 -9.90 -14.19
N ALA A 74 -7.88 -11.14 -14.61
CA ALA A 74 -7.33 -11.78 -15.79
C ALA A 74 -7.86 -11.17 -17.10
N ALA A 75 -7.11 -10.24 -17.70
CA ALA A 75 -7.03 -9.98 -19.14
C ALA A 75 -6.11 -8.77 -19.36
N GLY A 76 -4.86 -9.02 -19.77
CA GLY A 76 -3.89 -7.97 -20.07
C GLY A 76 -2.89 -7.78 -18.93
N THR A 77 -1.69 -8.26 -19.17
CA THR A 77 -0.43 -8.07 -18.44
C THR A 77 -0.39 -6.79 -17.58
N ALA A 78 -0.66 -6.91 -16.28
CA ALA A 78 -0.14 -5.97 -15.31
C ALA A 78 1.31 -6.38 -15.04
N THR A 79 2.21 -5.95 -15.92
CA THR A 79 3.64 -6.00 -15.66
C THR A 79 3.87 -5.32 -14.32
N ILE A 80 4.40 -6.04 -13.34
CA ILE A 80 5.15 -5.47 -12.22
C ILE A 80 6.39 -4.76 -12.78
N SER A 81 6.19 -3.65 -13.50
CA SER A 81 7.27 -2.81 -14.01
C SER A 81 7.61 -1.75 -12.96
N GLY A 82 7.96 -2.22 -11.77
CA GLY A 82 8.75 -1.47 -10.82
C GLY A 82 10.06 -2.23 -10.69
N SER A 83 11.14 -1.71 -11.26
CA SER A 83 12.47 -2.27 -11.03
C SER A 83 12.73 -2.18 -9.53
N VAL A 84 12.55 -3.29 -8.81
CA VAL A 84 13.23 -3.52 -7.55
C VAL A 84 14.71 -3.50 -7.91
N ARG A 85 15.36 -2.36 -7.63
CA ARG A 85 16.81 -2.30 -7.55
C ARG A 85 17.20 -2.51 -6.09
#